data_AF-A0A2M4C240-F1
#
_entry.id   AF-A0A2M4C240-F1
#
_cell.length_a   1.000
_cell.length_b   1.000
_cell.length_c   1.000
_cell.angle_alpha   90.00
_cell.angle_beta   90.00
_cell.angle_gamma   90.00
#
_symmetry.space_group_name_H-M   'P 1'
#
loop_
_entity.id
_entity.type
_entity.pdbx_description
1 polymer ?
#
loop_
_entity_poly.entity_id
_entity_poly.type
_entity_poly.pdbx_seq_one_letter_code
_entity_poly.pdbx_strand_id
1 'polypeptide(L)'
;MLKFWMIFSIQCVHSHLMTHVLQSFGEQLDAKLDRADNLSDMITAHQMYISTIFEHCFQQEDSKEVLEGIKQMLELVSILRDEWQTTTNFTELDARGEITDNSMIGDFVSRCQIDELERTYCKCHQELARLLSREAYGKQKLHLTGLVDAFSYNAPY
;
A
#
# COMPACT_ATOMS: atom_id res chain seq x y z
N MET A 1 -13.75 11.71 1.71
CA MET A 1 -12.87 11.40 0.54
C MET A 1 -11.74 10.44 0.91
N LEU A 2 -11.15 10.57 2.11
CA LEU A 2 -10.09 9.71 2.65
C LEU A 2 -10.21 8.21 2.36
N LYS A 3 -11.37 7.59 2.60
CA LYS A 3 -11.61 6.16 2.31
C LYS A 3 -11.29 5.79 0.86
N PHE A 4 -11.70 6.60 -0.11
CA PHE A 4 -11.46 6.33 -1.52
C PHE A 4 -9.99 6.51 -1.89
N TRP A 5 -9.33 7.54 -1.33
CA TRP A 5 -7.90 7.75 -1.53
C TRP A 5 -7.07 6.58 -0.98
N MET A 6 -7.37 6.12 0.24
CA MET A 6 -6.71 4.97 0.85
C MET A 6 -6.89 3.68 0.04
N ILE A 7 -8.11 3.38 -0.40
CA ILE A 7 -8.40 2.22 -1.25
C ILE A 7 -7.61 2.30 -2.55
N PHE A 8 -7.59 3.48 -3.18
CA PHE A 8 -6.88 3.70 -4.43
C PHE A 8 -5.37 3.47 -4.27
N SER A 9 -4.74 4.09 -3.27
CA SER A 9 -3.30 3.96 -3.02
C SER A 9 -2.91 2.50 -2.76
N ILE A 10 -3.70 1.76 -1.98
CA ILE A 10 -3.48 0.32 -1.78
C ILE A 10 -3.65 -0.44 -3.09
N GLN A 11 -4.68 -0.13 -3.88
CA GLN A 11 -4.93 -0.82 -5.14
C GLN A 11 -3.78 -0.61 -6.14
N CYS A 12 -3.18 0.57 -6.17
CA CYS A 12 -1.99 0.86 -6.99
C CYS A 12 -0.80 -0.01 -6.58
N VAL A 13 -0.49 -0.07 -5.28
CA VAL A 13 0.59 -0.92 -4.75
C VAL A 13 0.31 -2.40 -5.04
N HIS A 14 -0.91 -2.86 -4.77
CA HIS A 14 -1.33 -4.24 -5.00
C HIS A 14 -1.21 -4.62 -6.47
N SER A 15 -1.73 -3.78 -7.38
CA SER A 15 -1.70 -4.03 -8.82
C SER A 15 -0.26 -4.06 -9.35
N HIS A 16 0.60 -3.15 -8.85
CA HIS A 16 2.02 -3.16 -9.18
C HIS A 16 2.69 -4.47 -8.78
N LEU A 17 2.54 -4.90 -7.53
CA LEU A 17 3.19 -6.12 -7.04
C LEU A 17 2.62 -7.39 -7.71
N MET A 18 1.30 -7.52 -7.81
CA MET A 18 0.68 -8.74 -8.33
C MET A 18 0.82 -8.86 -9.85
N THR A 19 0.60 -7.77 -10.59
CA THR A 19 0.55 -7.84 -12.07
C THR A 19 1.93 -7.57 -12.68
N HIS A 20 2.59 -6.48 -12.29
CA HIS A 20 3.83 -6.08 -12.94
C HIS A 20 5.05 -6.85 -12.44
N VAL A 21 5.06 -7.26 -11.17
CA VAL A 21 6.16 -8.03 -10.59
C VAL A 21 5.86 -9.52 -10.68
N LEU A 22 4.91 -10.03 -9.89
CA LEU A 22 4.73 -11.47 -9.74
C LEU A 22 4.27 -12.17 -11.02
N GLN A 23 3.24 -11.67 -11.69
CA GLN A 23 2.74 -12.30 -12.91
C GLN A 23 3.77 -12.22 -14.06
N SER A 24 4.29 -11.02 -14.36
CA SER A 24 5.26 -10.82 -15.44
C SER A 24 6.54 -11.64 -15.26
N PHE A 25 7.10 -11.68 -14.04
CA PHE A 25 8.29 -12.50 -13.80
C PHE A 25 7.97 -14.00 -13.75
N GLY A 26 6.76 -14.38 -13.35
CA GLY A 26 6.29 -15.76 -13.42
C GLY A 26 6.25 -16.28 -14.86
N GLU A 27 5.66 -15.51 -15.77
CA GLU A 27 5.64 -15.82 -17.21
C GLU A 27 7.06 -15.92 -17.80
N GLN A 28 7.99 -15.07 -17.35
CA GLN A 28 9.39 -15.14 -17.76
C GLN A 28 10.12 -16.36 -17.19
N LEU A 29 9.77 -16.80 -15.98
CA LEU A 29 10.31 -18.03 -15.40
C LEU A 29 9.82 -19.24 -16.19
N ASP A 30 8.52 -19.33 -16.47
CA ASP A 30 7.93 -20.43 -17.23
C ASP A 30 8.61 -20.57 -18.61
N ALA A 31 8.77 -19.45 -19.33
CA ALA A 31 9.45 -19.44 -20.62
C ALA A 31 10.95 -19.83 -20.54
N LYS A 32 11.62 -19.56 -19.40
CA LYS A 32 13.02 -19.98 -19.17
C LYS A 32 13.11 -21.46 -18.80
N LEU A 33 12.14 -21.98 -18.05
CA LEU A 33 12.06 -23.40 -17.69
C LEU A 33 11.76 -24.25 -18.92
N ASP A 34 10.88 -23.81 -19.81
CA ASP A 34 10.57 -24.50 -21.08
C ASP A 34 11.78 -24.64 -22.01
N ARG A 35 12.78 -23.77 -21.86
CA ARG A 35 14.01 -23.75 -22.66
C ARG A 35 15.20 -24.39 -21.95
N ALA A 36 15.03 -24.85 -20.71
CA ALA A 36 16.13 -25.39 -19.92
C ALA A 36 16.42 -26.84 -20.33
N ASP A 37 17.64 -27.11 -20.78
CA ASP A 37 18.04 -28.45 -21.25
C ASP A 37 18.49 -29.37 -20.11
N ASN A 38 18.79 -28.81 -18.93
CA ASN A 38 19.30 -29.55 -17.79
C ASN A 38 18.85 -28.96 -16.44
N LEU A 39 19.02 -29.75 -15.38
CA LEU A 39 18.64 -29.37 -14.01
C LEU A 39 19.42 -28.14 -13.50
N SER A 40 20.67 -27.95 -13.92
CA SER A 40 21.47 -26.79 -13.51
C SER A 40 20.89 -25.49 -14.07
N ASP A 41 20.43 -25.51 -15.32
CA ASP A 41 19.77 -24.37 -15.96
C ASP A 41 18.44 -24.04 -15.28
N MET A 42 17.66 -25.06 -14.91
CA MET A 42 16.42 -24.87 -14.14
C MET A 42 16.69 -24.24 -12.76
N ILE A 43 17.70 -24.73 -12.03
CA ILE A 43 18.08 -24.17 -10.72
C ILE A 43 18.50 -22.71 -10.87
N THR A 44 19.29 -22.40 -11.90
CA THR A 44 19.80 -21.06 -12.15
C THR A 44 18.65 -20.12 -12.53
N ALA A 45 17.74 -20.54 -13.42
CA ALA A 45 16.54 -19.78 -13.78
C ALA A 45 15.67 -19.44 -12.56
N HIS A 46 15.45 -20.42 -11.68
CA HIS A 46 14.68 -20.25 -10.45
C HIS A 46 15.37 -19.33 -9.43
N GLN A 47 16.69 -19.47 -9.23
CA GLN A 47 17.46 -18.58 -8.36
C GLN A 47 17.46 -17.14 -8.86
N MET A 48 17.62 -16.94 -10.17
CA MET A 48 17.50 -15.61 -10.78
C MET A 48 16.11 -15.02 -10.55
N TYR A 49 15.05 -15.80 -10.78
CA TYR A 49 13.67 -15.36 -10.53
C TYR A 49 13.44 -14.92 -9.09
N ILE A 50 13.86 -15.72 -8.10
CA ILE A 50 13.73 -15.35 -6.68
C ILE A 50 14.49 -14.06 -6.37
N SER A 51 15.74 -13.94 -6.86
CA SER A 51 16.54 -12.73 -6.66
C SER A 51 15.85 -11.50 -7.24
N THR A 52 15.30 -11.61 -8.45
CA THR A 52 14.58 -10.52 -9.12
C THR A 52 13.31 -10.13 -8.35
N ILE A 53 12.49 -11.10 -7.90
CA ILE A 53 11.32 -10.80 -7.08
C ILE A 53 11.71 -10.13 -5.77
N PHE A 54 12.74 -10.62 -5.10
CA PHE A 54 13.19 -10.07 -3.83
C PHE A 54 13.59 -8.59 -3.96
N GLU A 55 14.25 -8.24 -5.07
CA GLU A 55 14.58 -6.87 -5.41
C GLU A 55 13.32 -6.02 -5.72
N HIS A 56 12.45 -6.52 -6.59
CA HIS A 56 11.30 -5.76 -7.11
C HIS A 56 10.13 -5.66 -6.12
N CYS A 57 10.06 -6.51 -5.10
CA CYS A 57 9.10 -6.44 -4.00
C CYS A 57 9.61 -5.62 -2.78
N PHE A 58 10.62 -4.78 -2.99
CA PHE A 58 11.20 -3.91 -1.96
C PHE A 58 11.77 -4.65 -0.73
N GLN A 59 12.21 -5.90 -0.89
CA GLN A 59 12.75 -6.70 0.23
C GLN A 59 14.25 -6.50 0.47
N GLN A 60 14.95 -5.83 -0.45
CA GLN A 60 16.34 -5.42 -0.25
C GLN A 60 16.46 -4.25 0.75
N GLU A 61 17.57 -4.20 1.48
CA GLU A 61 17.85 -3.12 2.46
C GLU A 61 17.76 -1.72 1.83
N ASP A 62 18.22 -1.59 0.58
CA ASP A 62 18.17 -0.35 -0.19
C ASP A 62 16.77 0.20 -0.43
N SER A 63 15.74 -0.65 -0.37
CA SER A 63 14.33 -0.27 -0.61
C SER A 63 13.48 -0.31 0.67
N LYS A 64 14.12 -0.53 1.82
CA LYS A 64 13.43 -0.69 3.11
C LYS A 64 12.60 0.53 3.49
N GLU A 65 13.04 1.73 3.13
CA GLU A 65 12.27 2.96 3.37
C GLU A 65 10.93 2.97 2.62
N VAL A 66 10.90 2.47 1.37
CA VAL A 66 9.65 2.34 0.59
C VAL A 66 8.73 1.30 1.23
N LEU A 67 9.28 0.15 1.61
CA LEU A 67 8.52 -0.90 2.28
C LEU A 67 7.89 -0.39 3.58
N GLU A 68 8.63 0.39 4.36
CA GLU A 68 8.12 0.97 5.60
C GLU A 68 7.03 2.02 5.33
N GLY A 69 7.18 2.86 4.31
CA GLY A 69 6.13 3.78 3.87
C GLY A 69 4.85 3.06 3.45
N ILE A 70 4.96 1.93 2.73
CA ILE A 70 3.80 1.10 2.37
C ILE A 70 3.13 0.51 3.63
N LYS A 71 3.91 0.00 4.59
CA LYS A 71 3.36 -0.52 5.85
C LYS A 71 2.63 0.55 6.65
N GLN A 72 3.19 1.75 6.74
CA GLN A 72 2.53 2.88 7.40
C GLN A 72 1.19 3.20 6.75
N MET A 73 1.13 3.18 5.41
CA MET A 73 -0.14 3.38 4.69
C MET A 73 -1.16 2.28 5.01
N LEU A 74 -0.73 1.01 5.08
CA LEU A 74 -1.60 -0.12 5.46
C LEU A 74 -2.08 -0.01 6.91
N GLU A 75 -1.21 0.44 7.82
CA GLU A 75 -1.56 0.66 9.22
C GLU A 75 -2.61 1.78 9.36
N LEU A 76 -2.46 2.89 8.65
CA LEU A 76 -3.47 3.96 8.61
C LEU A 76 -4.83 3.47 8.12
N VAL A 77 -4.87 2.54 7.17
CA VAL A 77 -6.13 1.93 6.72
C VAL A 77 -6.74 1.06 7.80
N SER A 78 -5.94 0.35 8.58
CA SER A 78 -6.43 -0.40 9.75
C SER A 78 -7.05 0.55 10.78
N ILE A 79 -6.37 1.64 11.12
CA ILE A 79 -6.87 2.63 12.08
C ILE A 79 -8.17 3.26 11.57
N LEU A 80 -8.23 3.66 10.30
CA LEU A 80 -9.45 4.22 9.71
C LEU A 80 -10.62 3.24 9.77
N ARG A 81 -10.37 1.94 9.52
CA ARG A 81 -11.41 0.91 9.62
C ARG A 81 -11.95 0.81 11.04
N ASP A 82 -11.07 0.83 12.04
CA ASP A 82 -11.44 0.68 13.45
C ASP A 82 -12.24 1.92 13.93
N GLU A 83 -11.84 3.12 13.50
CA GLU A 83 -12.60 4.37 13.72
C GLU A 83 -13.98 4.33 13.05
N TRP A 84 -14.05 3.85 11.81
CA TRP A 84 -15.31 3.70 11.09
C TRP A 84 -16.25 2.72 11.80
N GLN A 85 -15.72 1.59 12.27
CA GLN A 85 -16.50 0.58 12.98
C GLN A 85 -17.02 1.14 14.31
N THR A 86 -16.19 1.88 15.05
CA THR A 86 -16.59 2.56 16.29
C THR A 86 -17.71 3.56 16.04
N THR A 87 -17.60 4.34 14.96
CA THR A 87 -18.63 5.32 14.55
C THR A 87 -19.95 4.64 14.17
N THR A 88 -19.87 3.52 13.44
CA THR A 88 -21.05 2.74 13.04
C THR A 88 -21.76 2.17 14.26
N ASN A 89 -21.02 1.57 15.20
CA ASN A 89 -21.58 1.04 16.43
C ASN A 89 -22.26 2.15 17.28
N PHE A 90 -21.63 3.32 17.37
CA PHE A 90 -22.19 4.45 18.11
C PHE A 90 -23.51 4.95 17.50
N THR A 91 -23.55 5.11 16.17
CA THR A 91 -24.76 5.54 15.45
C THR A 91 -25.89 4.50 15.54
N GLU A 92 -25.57 3.21 15.60
CA GLU A 92 -26.57 2.17 15.85
C GLU A 92 -27.15 2.23 17.28
N LEU A 93 -26.33 2.53 18.30
CA LEU A 93 -26.78 2.71 19.68
C LEU A 93 -27.71 3.94 19.81
N ASP A 94 -27.37 5.03 19.12
CA ASP A 94 -28.20 6.24 19.05
C ASP A 94 -29.56 5.94 18.39
N ALA A 95 -29.55 5.25 17.26
CA ALA A 95 -30.77 4.87 16.54
C ALA A 95 -31.70 3.95 17.35
N ARG A 96 -31.15 3.18 18.31
CA ARG A 96 -31.93 2.35 19.24
C ARG A 96 -32.46 3.12 20.45
N GLY A 97 -32.08 4.39 20.62
CA GLY A 97 -32.45 5.21 21.78
C GLY A 97 -31.76 4.77 23.07
N GLU A 98 -30.66 4.02 22.96
CA GLU A 98 -29.88 3.55 24.11
C GLU A 98 -28.93 4.63 24.65
N ILE A 99 -28.74 5.73 23.90
CA ILE A 99 -28.00 6.90 24.36
C ILE A 99 -28.91 7.77 25.21
N THR A 100 -28.78 7.63 26.52
CA THR A 100 -29.57 8.39 27.51
C THR A 100 -28.96 9.72 27.91
N ASP A 101 -27.71 9.99 27.53
CA ASP A 101 -26.95 11.17 27.94
C ASP A 101 -26.28 11.87 26.73
N ASN A 102 -26.65 13.12 26.51
CA ASN A 102 -26.05 13.98 25.48
C ASN A 102 -24.54 14.21 25.70
N SER A 103 -24.02 14.02 26.92
CA SER A 103 -22.58 14.05 27.19
C SER A 103 -21.82 12.98 26.40
N MET A 104 -22.44 11.82 26.19
CA MET A 104 -21.87 10.69 25.46
C MET A 104 -21.68 10.99 23.96
N ILE A 105 -22.57 11.82 23.40
CA ILE A 105 -22.47 12.34 22.02
C ILE A 105 -21.33 13.36 21.93
N GLY A 106 -21.21 14.26 22.90
CA GLY A 106 -20.11 15.24 22.97
C GLY A 106 -18.73 14.58 23.08
N ASP A 107 -18.63 13.55 23.92
CA ASP A 107 -17.41 12.75 24.08
C ASP A 107 -17.05 11.98 22.81
N PHE A 108 -18.03 11.40 22.11
CA PHE A 108 -17.81 10.70 20.85
C PHE A 108 -17.30 11.63 19.75
N VAL A 109 -17.96 12.79 19.56
CA VAL A 109 -17.53 13.79 18.57
C VAL A 109 -16.13 14.33 18.88
N SER A 110 -15.81 14.53 20.16
CA SER A 110 -14.49 15.00 20.59
C SER A 110 -13.37 13.97 20.37
N ARG A 111 -13.71 12.68 20.31
CA ARG A 111 -12.77 11.58 20.05
C ARG A 111 -12.61 11.24 18.57
N CYS A 112 -13.48 11.77 17.70
CA CYS A 112 -13.42 11.53 16.27
C CYS A 112 -12.17 12.19 15.67
N GLN A 113 -11.20 11.39 15.24
CA GLN A 113 -9.89 11.85 14.76
C GLN A 113 -9.78 11.85 13.22
N ILE A 114 -10.90 11.94 12.50
CA ILE A 114 -10.91 11.85 11.03
C ILE A 114 -10.02 12.91 10.38
N ASP A 115 -10.04 14.15 10.88
CA ASP A 115 -9.20 15.24 10.35
C ASP A 115 -7.69 14.98 10.56
N GLU A 116 -7.34 14.36 11.69
CA GLU A 116 -5.95 14.03 12.01
C GLU A 116 -5.47 12.84 11.18
N LEU A 117 -6.34 11.83 10.98
CA LEU A 117 -6.08 10.72 10.06
C LEU A 117 -5.92 11.19 8.62
N GLU A 118 -6.73 12.14 8.16
CA GLU A 118 -6.61 12.71 6.82
C GLU A 118 -5.28 13.43 6.64
N ARG A 119 -4.88 14.30 7.58
CA ARG A 119 -3.58 14.98 7.52
C ARG A 119 -2.41 13.99 7.57
N THR A 120 -2.51 12.95 8.40
CA THR A 120 -1.47 11.94 8.52
C THR A 120 -1.35 11.13 7.23
N TYR A 121 -2.48 10.72 6.65
CA TYR A 121 -2.53 10.08 5.35
C TYR A 121 -1.89 10.92 4.25
N CYS A 122 -2.23 12.20 4.14
CA CYS A 122 -1.65 13.09 3.12
C CYS A 122 -0.12 13.16 3.26
N LYS A 123 0.40 13.26 4.48
CA LYS A 123 1.85 13.26 4.74
C LYS A 123 2.51 11.94 4.34
N CYS A 124 1.94 10.81 4.76
CA CYS A 124 2.46 9.48 4.42
C CYS A 124 2.42 9.24 2.90
N HIS A 125 1.33 9.65 2.22
CA HIS A 125 1.19 9.54 0.78
C HIS A 125 2.25 10.36 0.03
N GLN A 126 2.44 11.63 0.43
CA GLN A 126 3.44 12.51 -0.17
C GLN A 126 4.87 11.99 0.05
N GLU A 127 5.17 11.51 1.26
CA GLU A 127 6.48 10.96 1.57
C GLU A 127 6.74 9.67 0.78
N LEU A 128 5.75 8.78 0.66
CA LEU A 128 5.87 7.57 -0.15
C LEU A 128 6.07 7.91 -1.64
N ALA A 129 5.33 8.89 -2.17
CA ALA A 129 5.51 9.35 -3.55
C ALA A 129 6.94 9.91 -3.79
N ARG A 130 7.49 10.64 -2.82
CA ARG A 130 8.86 11.16 -2.84
C ARG A 130 9.88 10.03 -2.81
N LEU A 131 9.71 9.04 -1.93
CA LEU A 131 10.58 7.87 -1.83
C LEU A 131 10.56 7.04 -3.11
N LEU A 132 9.38 6.78 -3.66
CA LEU A 132 9.20 6.06 -4.93
C LEU A 132 9.87 6.81 -6.08
N SER A 133 9.72 8.14 -6.16
CA SER A 133 10.38 8.96 -7.18
C SER A 133 11.90 8.90 -7.06
N ARG A 134 12.43 8.95 -5.83
CA ARG A 134 13.87 8.82 -5.56
C ARG A 134 14.40 7.46 -5.97
N GLU A 135 13.66 6.38 -5.72
CA GLU A 135 14.05 5.03 -6.16
C GLU A 135 13.96 4.88 -7.69
N ALA A 136 12.90 5.38 -8.32
CA ALA A 136 12.69 5.25 -9.76
C ALA A 136 13.73 6.04 -10.57
N TYR A 137 13.92 7.32 -10.26
CA TYR A 137 14.81 8.20 -11.02
C TYR A 137 16.24 8.22 -10.48
N GLY A 138 16.42 8.11 -9.16
CA GLY A 138 17.74 8.14 -8.53
C GLY A 138 18.53 6.83 -8.67
N LYS A 139 17.84 5.68 -8.61
CA LYS A 139 18.46 4.35 -8.78
C LYS A 139 18.16 3.68 -10.12
N GLN A 140 17.58 4.42 -11.07
CA GLN A 140 17.19 3.94 -12.41
C GLN A 140 16.27 2.70 -12.39
N LYS A 141 15.45 2.55 -11.35
CA LYS A 141 14.44 1.47 -11.24
C LYS A 141 13.23 1.82 -12.10
N LEU A 142 13.39 1.69 -13.43
CA LEU A 142 12.36 2.03 -14.41
C LEU A 142 11.04 1.27 -14.19
N HIS A 143 11.08 0.08 -13.59
CA HIS A 143 9.88 -0.69 -13.24
C HIS A 143 8.95 0.07 -12.27
N LEU A 144 9.46 1.00 -11.47
CA LEU A 144 8.69 1.79 -10.50
C LEU A 144 7.99 3.01 -11.10
N THR A 145 8.31 3.39 -12.35
CA THR A 145 7.77 4.62 -12.97
C THR A 145 6.24 4.63 -13.03
N GLY A 146 5.60 3.52 -13.40
CA GLY A 146 4.14 3.42 -13.39
C GLY A 146 3.52 3.57 -11.99
N LEU A 147 4.22 3.12 -10.95
CA LEU A 147 3.77 3.29 -9.56
C LEU A 147 3.97 4.74 -9.08
N VAL A 148 5.07 5.37 -9.46
CA VAL A 148 5.34 6.80 -9.19
C VAL A 148 4.26 7.68 -9.81
N ASP A 149 3.93 7.45 -11.08
CA ASP A 149 2.89 8.21 -11.77
C ASP A 149 1.54 8.04 -11.09
N ALA A 150 1.16 6.80 -10.75
CA ALA A 150 -0.09 6.52 -10.05
C ALA A 150 -0.21 7.27 -8.71
N PHE A 151 0.88 7.36 -7.94
CA PHE A 151 0.92 8.11 -6.68
C PHE A 151 0.98 9.62 -6.86
N SER A 152 1.60 10.12 -7.94
CA SER A 152 1.80 11.54 -8.20
C SER A 152 0.55 12.23 -8.77
N TYR A 153 -0.19 11.56 -9.66
CA TYR A 153 -1.40 12.12 -10.28
C TYR A 153 -2.63 12.09 -9.37
N ASN A 154 -2.62 11.26 -8.32
CA ASN A 154 -3.76 11.05 -7.43
C ASN A 154 -3.50 11.56 -6.02
N ALA A 155 -2.71 12.64 -5.90
CA ALA A 155 -2.41 13.25 -4.62
C ALA A 155 -3.70 13.75 -3.95
N PRO A 156 -3.92 13.43 -2.65
CA PRO A 156 -4.93 14.13 -1.87
C PRO A 156 -4.51 15.61 -1.76
N TYR A 157 -5.44 16.52 -2.10
CA TYR A 157 -5.23 17.98 -2.05
C TYR A 157 -5.04 18.49 -0.62
#